data_AF-A0A7G2C8H4-F1
#
_entry.id   AF-A0A7G2C8H4-F1
#
_cell.length_a   1.000
_cell.length_b   1.000
_cell.length_c   1.000
_cell.angle_alpha   90.00
_cell.angle_beta   90.00
_cell.angle_gamma   90.00
#
_symmetry.space_group_name_H-M   'P 1'
#
loop_
_entity.id
_entity.type
_entity.pdbx_description
1 polymer ?
#
loop_
_entity_poly.entity_id
_entity_poly.type
_entity_poly.pdbx_seq_one_letter_code
_entity_poly.pdbx_strand_id
1 'polypeptide(L)'
;MVEDLRSALHSELHEEGGEEVPLFRTFTRPGEQRNEEDSAETIHLERVDRLPAKYDLITNSIVYKWETTAKWARKVSGPMKEWATEFKYRTGVHIEVEPTHPERIWNYNTGDAFYGMNSSSTANFPTSPSEAGDHYYKKSDDVELTVYLFGSERGVYNCKKLLEEAIREDPSYVRLALFRRVPGATGDDAIEWLALRRINREIRPPDVPPISLKTPGKYNFLHETHLEAAVRSCWEETGLQLSPANVFPTALFTQEDPLYYWRVPVYYYLAEIPYETEVKGPQTMREAYVVDFDPRLLKQSPDPIDRHWAAHADPQTGCAWLRRSTFNELQKPLKGEEYLELRYTPPPYSQLREVLGFREVEEEREILQRELEKKKTLEESQVKKGDTDEETPVSAETDPK
;
A
#
# COMPACT_ATOMS: atom_id res chain seq x y z
N MET A 1 -15.86 15.04 -21.98
CA MET A 1 -15.21 15.18 -20.65
C MET A 1 -14.63 13.87 -20.12
N VAL A 2 -15.41 12.83 -19.78
CA VAL A 2 -14.84 11.53 -19.34
C VAL A 2 -14.10 10.80 -20.48
N GLU A 3 -14.60 10.90 -21.71
CA GLU A 3 -13.94 10.31 -22.89
C GLU A 3 -12.64 11.06 -23.28
N ASP A 4 -12.61 12.38 -23.13
CA ASP A 4 -11.40 13.19 -23.35
C ASP A 4 -10.31 12.88 -22.32
N LEU A 5 -10.72 12.59 -21.08
CA LEU A 5 -9.83 12.22 -19.98
C LEU A 5 -9.20 10.85 -20.21
N ARG A 6 -10.00 9.86 -20.63
CA ARG A 6 -9.50 8.54 -21.06
C ARG A 6 -8.48 8.65 -22.21
N SER A 7 -8.73 9.53 -23.18
CA SER A 7 -7.84 9.71 -24.34
C SER A 7 -6.52 10.39 -23.96
N ALA A 8 -6.53 11.37 -23.05
CA ALA A 8 -5.32 12.06 -22.60
C ALA A 8 -4.41 11.15 -21.76
N LEU A 9 -4.99 10.38 -20.83
CA LEU A 9 -4.26 9.42 -20.00
C LEU A 9 -3.62 8.28 -20.82
N HIS A 10 -4.31 7.78 -21.84
CA HIS A 10 -3.76 6.74 -22.73
C HIS A 10 -2.57 7.22 -23.59
N SER A 11 -2.53 8.52 -23.95
CA SER A 11 -1.46 9.08 -24.76
C SER A 11 -0.16 9.29 -23.97
N GLU A 12 -0.26 9.64 -22.68
CA GLU A 12 0.90 9.92 -21.83
C GLU A 12 1.56 8.64 -21.25
N LEU A 13 0.77 7.59 -21.02
CA LEU A 13 1.29 6.27 -20.58
C LEU A 13 2.19 5.58 -21.62
N HIS A 14 2.16 6.01 -22.88
CA HIS A 14 3.04 5.48 -23.93
C HIS A 14 4.36 6.26 -24.07
N GLU A 15 4.46 7.50 -23.55
CA GLU A 15 5.68 8.32 -23.63
C GLU A 15 6.49 8.30 -22.31
N GLU A 16 5.84 8.12 -21.17
CA GLU A 16 6.51 7.80 -19.90
C GLU A 16 6.25 6.32 -19.60
N GLY A 17 7.29 5.49 -19.67
CA GLY A 17 7.24 4.03 -19.42
C GLY A 17 6.85 3.67 -17.98
N GLY A 18 5.64 4.03 -17.56
CA GLY A 18 4.99 3.56 -16.36
C GLY A 18 4.47 2.16 -16.62
N GLU A 19 5.32 1.16 -16.40
CA GLU A 19 4.90 -0.23 -16.32
C GLU A 19 3.78 -0.37 -15.28
N GLU A 20 2.69 -1.04 -15.66
CA GLU A 20 1.60 -1.40 -14.76
C GLU A 20 2.17 -2.26 -13.61
N VAL A 21 2.30 -1.68 -12.42
CA VAL A 21 2.75 -2.43 -11.24
C VAL A 21 1.64 -3.41 -10.85
N PRO A 22 1.88 -4.74 -10.84
CA PRO A 22 0.85 -5.70 -10.45
C PRO A 22 0.53 -5.52 -8.96
N LEU A 23 -0.70 -5.08 -8.68
CA LEU A 23 -1.20 -4.90 -7.32
C LEU A 23 -1.70 -6.23 -6.75
N PHE A 24 -0.78 -7.16 -6.46
CA PHE A 24 -1.11 -8.25 -5.54
C PHE A 24 -1.20 -7.66 -4.13
N ARG A 25 -2.42 -7.35 -3.69
CA ARG A 25 -2.69 -6.93 -2.31
C ARG A 25 -3.74 -7.84 -1.71
N THR A 26 -3.43 -8.39 -0.55
CA THR A 26 -4.40 -9.16 0.23
C THR A 26 -5.33 -8.18 0.93
N PHE A 27 -6.64 -8.34 0.69
CA PHE A 27 -7.70 -7.57 1.33
C PHE A 27 -8.26 -8.39 2.49
N THR A 28 -8.32 -7.80 3.68
CA THR A 28 -8.95 -8.42 4.85
C THR A 28 -9.96 -7.45 5.43
N ARG A 29 -11.17 -7.93 5.73
CA ARG A 29 -12.19 -7.09 6.38
C ARG A 29 -11.86 -6.91 7.86
N PRO A 30 -12.11 -5.72 8.46
CA PRO A 30 -11.98 -5.54 9.90
C PRO A 30 -13.00 -6.45 10.61
N GLY A 31 -12.53 -7.48 11.30
CA GLY A 31 -13.37 -8.48 11.98
C GLY A 31 -12.91 -9.92 11.78
N GLU A 32 -12.13 -10.20 10.73
CA GLU A 32 -11.32 -11.42 10.65
C GLU A 32 -10.07 -11.18 11.52
N GLN A 33 -10.21 -11.41 12.83
CA GLN A 33 -9.06 -11.48 13.71
C GLN A 33 -8.16 -12.60 13.18
N ARG A 34 -6.92 -12.25 12.77
CA ARG A 34 -5.84 -13.24 12.75
C ARG A 34 -5.62 -13.66 14.20
N ASN A 35 -6.30 -14.72 14.61
CA ASN A 35 -5.92 -15.52 15.76
C ASN A 35 -4.72 -16.39 15.35
N GLU A 36 -3.62 -15.75 14.95
CA GLU A 36 -2.32 -16.38 15.02
C GLU A 36 -1.75 -15.97 16.39
N GLU A 37 -1.85 -16.86 17.37
CA GLU A 37 -1.00 -16.81 18.56
C GLU A 37 0.45 -17.05 18.11
N ASP A 38 1.02 -16.06 17.44
CA ASP A 38 2.45 -16.03 17.15
C ASP A 38 3.19 -15.76 18.45
N SER A 39 3.94 -16.75 18.93
CA SER A 39 4.90 -16.53 20.01
C SER A 39 5.82 -15.37 19.61
N ALA A 40 5.70 -14.24 20.31
CA ALA A 40 6.51 -13.05 20.02
C ALA A 40 8.01 -13.41 20.06
N GLU A 41 8.74 -13.03 19.02
CA GLU A 41 10.19 -13.24 18.95
C GLU A 41 10.86 -12.62 20.19
N THR A 42 11.84 -13.32 20.77
CA THR A 42 12.70 -12.69 21.79
C THR A 42 13.89 -12.05 21.09
N ILE A 43 14.09 -10.75 21.29
CA ILE A 43 15.16 -10.01 20.62
C ILE A 43 16.52 -10.41 21.23
N HIS A 44 17.37 -11.02 20.41
CA HIS A 44 18.75 -11.36 20.73
C HIS A 44 19.69 -10.35 20.06
N LEU A 45 20.38 -9.54 20.88
CA LEU A 45 21.34 -8.56 20.41
C LEU A 45 22.77 -9.12 20.54
N GLU A 46 23.52 -9.10 19.45
CA GLU A 46 24.94 -9.43 19.43
C GLU A 46 25.77 -8.16 19.32
N ARG A 47 26.75 -8.01 20.21
CA ARG A 47 27.68 -6.87 20.15
C ARG A 47 28.58 -7.02 18.94
N VAL A 48 28.73 -5.95 18.17
CA VAL A 48 29.60 -5.91 16.99
C VAL A 48 30.91 -5.21 17.36
N ASP A 49 32.00 -5.97 17.37
CA ASP A 49 33.33 -5.43 17.72
C ASP A 49 33.96 -4.61 16.59
N ARG A 50 33.65 -4.96 15.33
CA ARG A 50 34.14 -4.25 14.14
C ARG A 50 32.99 -3.91 13.21
N LEU A 51 32.75 -2.61 13.06
CA LEU A 51 31.72 -2.08 12.15
C LEU A 51 32.04 -2.40 10.69
N PRO A 52 31.01 -2.68 9.86
CA PRO A 52 31.14 -2.62 8.41
C PRO A 52 31.60 -1.22 7.98
N ALA A 53 32.54 -1.15 7.03
CA ALA A 53 33.17 0.11 6.61
C ALA A 53 32.17 1.18 6.12
N LYS A 54 31.01 0.78 5.60
CA LYS A 54 29.92 1.69 5.19
C LYS A 54 29.30 2.49 6.34
N TYR A 55 29.47 2.06 7.59
CA TYR A 55 28.95 2.72 8.78
C TYR A 55 30.03 3.43 9.60
N ASP A 56 31.26 3.52 9.09
CA ASP A 56 32.42 4.11 9.79
C ASP A 56 32.29 5.63 10.03
N LEU A 57 31.31 6.29 9.42
CA LEU A 57 30.99 7.69 9.69
C LEU A 57 30.06 7.89 10.91
N ILE A 58 29.48 6.80 11.44
CA ILE A 58 28.72 6.79 12.71
C ILE A 58 29.72 6.50 13.85
N THR A 59 30.85 7.20 13.84
CA THR A 59 32.00 6.91 14.71
C THR A 59 31.84 7.63 16.03
N ASN A 60 31.48 6.85 17.07
CA ASN A 60 31.66 7.03 18.53
C ASN A 60 30.62 6.24 19.35
N SER A 61 29.77 5.43 18.71
CA SER A 61 28.76 4.60 19.37
C SER A 61 29.16 3.13 19.46
N ILE A 62 28.66 2.45 20.50
CA ILE A 62 28.66 0.99 20.55
C ILE A 62 27.58 0.48 19.61
N VAL A 63 27.83 -0.68 19.03
CA VAL A 63 27.01 -1.24 17.96
C VAL A 63 26.57 -2.63 18.35
N TYR A 64 25.27 -2.87 18.20
CA TYR A 64 24.67 -4.18 18.33
C TYR A 64 23.95 -4.53 17.04
N LYS A 65 23.94 -5.81 16.69
CA LYS A 65 23.13 -6.35 15.59
C LYS A 65 22.06 -7.29 16.13
N TRP A 66 20.95 -7.34 15.41
CA TRP A 66 19.87 -8.30 15.58
C TRP A 66 19.56 -8.89 14.21
N GLU A 67 19.73 -10.19 14.07
CA GLU A 67 19.36 -10.94 12.86
C GLU A 67 17.94 -11.45 13.05
N THR A 68 17.05 -11.12 12.12
CA THR A 68 15.61 -11.41 12.18
C THR A 68 15.03 -11.43 10.77
N THR A 69 13.70 -11.45 10.66
CA THR A 69 12.99 -11.31 9.40
C THR A 69 12.27 -9.97 9.30
N ALA A 70 11.87 -9.62 8.09
CA ALA A 70 11.11 -8.41 7.80
C ALA A 70 9.78 -8.34 8.57
N LYS A 71 9.16 -9.48 8.91
CA LYS A 71 7.98 -9.56 9.78
C LYS A 71 8.15 -8.76 11.07
N TRP A 72 9.34 -8.83 11.68
CA TRP A 72 9.65 -8.20 12.96
C TRP A 72 10.44 -6.91 12.80
N ALA A 73 11.41 -6.89 11.90
CA ALA A 73 12.24 -5.70 11.67
C ALA A 73 11.45 -4.50 11.16
N ARG A 74 10.39 -4.69 10.35
CA ARG A 74 9.51 -3.57 9.95
C ARG A 74 8.79 -2.93 11.14
N LYS A 75 8.61 -3.69 12.23
CA LYS A 75 8.01 -3.21 13.47
C LYS A 75 8.95 -2.39 14.35
N VAL A 76 10.20 -2.24 13.95
CA VAL A 76 11.15 -1.39 14.66
C VAL A 76 11.71 -0.26 13.80
N SER A 77 11.53 -0.34 12.48
CA SER A 77 11.76 0.78 11.58
C SER A 77 10.51 1.64 11.41
N GLY A 78 9.36 1.01 11.19
CA GLY A 78 8.14 1.67 10.78
C GLY A 78 8.13 2.05 9.28
N PRO A 79 6.96 2.42 8.74
CA PRO A 79 6.70 2.58 7.30
C PRO A 79 7.73 3.36 6.47
N MET A 80 8.29 4.44 7.03
CA MET A 80 9.30 5.36 6.48
C MET A 80 10.27 5.82 7.58
N LYS A 81 10.72 4.88 8.43
CA LYS A 81 11.60 5.13 9.59
C LYS A 81 10.97 5.98 10.71
N GLU A 82 9.63 6.11 10.77
CA GLU A 82 9.01 6.93 11.82
C GLU A 82 9.13 6.31 13.21
N TRP A 83 8.95 5.00 13.33
CA TRP A 83 9.19 4.30 14.60
C TRP A 83 10.68 4.27 14.97
N ALA A 84 11.58 4.08 14.00
CA ALA A 84 13.02 4.25 14.22
C ALA A 84 13.36 5.66 14.76
N THR A 85 12.70 6.70 14.24
CA THR A 85 12.84 8.07 14.74
C THR A 85 12.27 8.23 16.14
N GLU A 86 11.16 7.57 16.46
CA GLU A 86 10.58 7.56 17.79
C GLU A 86 11.48 6.85 18.82
N PHE A 87 12.06 5.68 18.50
CA PHE A 87 13.05 5.03 19.34
C PHE A 87 14.28 5.92 19.57
N LYS A 88 14.74 6.61 18.53
CA LYS A 88 15.83 7.59 18.63
C LYS A 88 15.46 8.75 19.56
N TYR A 89 14.25 9.28 19.45
CA TYR A 89 13.75 10.32 20.35
C TYR A 89 13.71 9.86 21.82
N ARG A 90 13.24 8.63 22.07
CA ARG A 90 13.09 8.07 23.43
C ARG A 90 14.40 7.61 24.07
N THR A 91 15.37 7.16 23.27
CA THR A 91 16.56 6.44 23.78
C THR A 91 17.90 6.98 23.29
N GLY A 92 17.91 7.85 22.27
CA GLY A 92 19.11 8.33 21.59
C GLY A 92 19.75 7.30 20.64
N VAL A 93 19.18 6.09 20.50
CA VAL A 93 19.71 5.04 19.62
C VAL A 93 19.27 5.25 18.18
N HIS A 94 20.23 5.21 17.26
CA HIS A 94 19.95 5.21 15.83
C HIS A 94 19.79 3.76 15.33
N ILE A 95 18.77 3.51 14.50
CA ILE A 95 18.45 2.17 13.97
C ILE A 95 18.62 2.19 12.46
N GLU A 96 19.36 1.20 11.94
CA GLU A 96 19.44 0.91 10.50
C GLU A 96 19.03 -0.54 10.24
N VAL A 97 18.39 -0.77 9.08
CA VAL A 97 17.89 -2.09 8.67
C VAL A 97 18.38 -2.36 7.26
N GLU A 98 18.91 -3.54 7.03
CA GLU A 98 19.35 -3.98 5.70
C GLU A 98 18.99 -5.44 5.43
N PRO A 99 18.76 -5.82 4.16
CA PRO A 99 18.67 -7.23 3.78
C PRO A 99 19.95 -7.97 4.12
N THR A 100 19.83 -9.10 4.81
CA THR A 100 20.96 -10.01 5.06
C THR A 100 21.39 -10.69 3.76
N HIS A 101 20.41 -11.04 2.92
CA HIS A 101 20.59 -11.71 1.62
C HIS A 101 19.86 -10.95 0.50
N PRO A 102 20.37 -9.76 0.09
CA PRO A 102 19.73 -8.94 -0.94
C PRO A 102 19.62 -9.65 -2.30
N GLU A 103 20.51 -10.59 -2.60
CA GLU A 103 20.51 -11.40 -3.81
C GLU A 103 19.30 -12.34 -3.96
N ARG A 104 18.62 -12.63 -2.84
CA ARG A 104 17.40 -13.47 -2.80
C ARG A 104 16.11 -12.65 -2.98
N ILE A 105 16.22 -11.32 -3.07
CA ILE A 105 15.10 -10.42 -3.35
C ILE A 105 15.01 -10.21 -4.86
N TRP A 106 13.91 -10.69 -5.43
CA TRP A 106 13.69 -10.69 -6.86
C TRP A 106 12.68 -9.64 -7.29
N ASN A 107 12.98 -8.91 -8.37
CA ASN A 107 12.01 -8.04 -9.01
C ASN A 107 11.42 -8.73 -10.25
N TYR A 108 10.22 -9.27 -10.11
CA TYR A 108 9.52 -9.97 -11.20
C TYR A 108 9.18 -9.05 -12.38
N ASN A 109 9.09 -7.73 -12.17
CA ASN A 109 8.70 -6.78 -13.22
C ASN A 109 9.85 -6.52 -14.21
N THR A 110 11.08 -6.41 -13.71
CA THR A 110 12.26 -6.13 -14.55
C THR A 110 12.99 -7.40 -14.97
N GLY A 111 12.62 -8.55 -14.41
CA GLY A 111 13.35 -9.80 -14.63
C GLY A 111 14.80 -9.75 -14.11
N ASP A 112 15.07 -8.88 -13.14
CA ASP A 112 16.41 -8.63 -12.60
C ASP A 112 16.44 -8.85 -11.07
N ALA A 113 17.53 -9.45 -10.58
CA ALA A 113 17.84 -9.47 -9.16
C ALA A 113 18.25 -8.05 -8.71
N PHE A 114 17.85 -7.64 -7.50
CA PHE A 114 17.90 -6.27 -6.98
C PHE A 114 19.31 -5.60 -6.92
N TYR A 115 20.38 -6.26 -7.38
CA TYR A 115 21.76 -5.74 -7.40
C TYR A 115 22.57 -6.12 -8.65
N GLY A 116 21.96 -6.09 -9.84
CA GLY A 116 22.71 -6.03 -11.10
C GLY A 116 23.67 -7.20 -11.30
N MET A 117 23.29 -8.41 -10.87
CA MET A 117 23.94 -9.60 -11.41
C MET A 117 23.63 -9.66 -12.90
N ASN A 118 24.58 -9.18 -13.71
CA ASN A 118 24.58 -9.41 -15.16
C ASN A 118 24.49 -10.91 -15.41
N SER A 119 23.29 -11.44 -15.63
CA SER A 119 23.12 -12.81 -16.08
C SER A 119 23.17 -12.80 -17.60
N SER A 120 24.39 -12.84 -18.13
CA SER A 120 24.62 -13.38 -19.47
C SER A 120 24.34 -14.89 -19.44
N SER A 121 23.08 -15.29 -19.30
CA SER A 121 22.67 -16.68 -19.51
C SER A 121 21.16 -16.76 -19.58
N THR A 122 20.69 -17.52 -20.57
CA THR A 122 19.37 -18.10 -20.79
C THR A 122 18.86 -18.91 -19.57
N ALA A 123 18.71 -18.29 -18.41
CA ALA A 123 18.09 -18.88 -17.23
C ALA A 123 16.60 -18.53 -17.25
N ASN A 124 15.74 -19.54 -17.12
CA ASN A 124 14.30 -19.36 -16.95
C ASN A 124 14.06 -18.60 -15.65
N PHE A 125 13.85 -17.28 -15.75
CA PHE A 125 13.53 -16.45 -14.60
C PHE A 125 12.08 -16.71 -14.16
N PRO A 126 11.83 -16.83 -12.85
CA PRO A 126 10.47 -16.98 -12.35
C PRO A 126 9.69 -15.69 -12.63
N THR A 127 8.46 -15.84 -13.15
CA THR A 127 7.57 -14.71 -13.48
C THR A 127 6.61 -14.37 -12.33
N SER A 128 6.60 -15.19 -11.27
CA SER A 128 5.81 -14.95 -10.06
C SER A 128 6.51 -15.49 -8.79
N PRO A 129 6.15 -14.98 -7.59
CA PRO A 129 6.65 -15.52 -6.31
C PRO A 129 6.39 -17.01 -6.12
N SER A 130 5.33 -17.56 -6.71
CA SER A 130 5.00 -18.99 -6.66
C SER A 130 5.92 -19.87 -7.52
N GLU A 131 6.53 -19.32 -8.56
CA GLU A 131 7.48 -20.02 -9.45
C GLU A 131 8.93 -19.87 -8.98
N ALA A 132 9.17 -18.94 -8.05
CA ALA A 132 10.44 -18.76 -7.41
C ALA A 132 10.73 -20.01 -6.56
N GLY A 133 11.61 -20.88 -7.06
CA GLY A 133 12.13 -22.00 -6.28
C GLY A 133 12.80 -21.53 -4.98
N ASP A 134 13.38 -22.44 -4.21
CA ASP A 134 13.88 -22.15 -2.85
C ASP A 134 14.99 -21.07 -2.77
N HIS A 135 15.51 -20.63 -3.91
CA HIS A 135 16.48 -19.54 -4.00
C HIS A 135 15.92 -18.16 -3.64
N TYR A 136 14.65 -17.87 -3.93
CA TYR A 136 14.05 -16.55 -3.70
C TYR A 136 13.01 -16.57 -2.57
N TYR A 137 12.80 -15.42 -1.94
CA TYR A 137 11.73 -15.27 -0.97
C TYR A 137 10.36 -15.35 -1.65
N LYS A 138 9.40 -16.02 -1.00
CA LYS A 138 8.02 -16.14 -1.48
C LYS A 138 7.10 -15.08 -0.89
N LYS A 139 7.40 -14.63 0.34
CA LYS A 139 6.65 -13.60 1.05
C LYS A 139 7.56 -12.52 1.61
N SER A 140 7.01 -11.31 1.73
CA SER A 140 7.63 -10.15 2.36
C SER A 140 8.05 -10.40 3.81
N ASP A 141 7.32 -11.23 4.55
CA ASP A 141 7.59 -11.56 5.96
C ASP A 141 8.83 -12.44 6.15
N ASP A 142 9.20 -13.21 5.13
CA ASP A 142 10.28 -14.20 5.18
C ASP A 142 11.65 -13.59 4.85
N VAL A 143 11.69 -12.35 4.36
CA VAL A 143 12.93 -11.68 3.98
C VAL A 143 13.82 -11.50 5.21
N GLU A 144 14.99 -12.13 5.21
CA GLU A 144 15.96 -12.04 6.31
C GLU A 144 16.62 -10.65 6.31
N LEU A 145 16.55 -9.97 7.45
CA LEU A 145 17.06 -8.62 7.67
C LEU A 145 18.03 -8.59 8.86
N THR A 146 19.06 -7.76 8.73
CA THR A 146 19.96 -7.40 9.82
C THR A 146 19.63 -6.00 10.30
N VAL A 147 19.28 -5.87 11.59
CA VAL A 147 18.99 -4.61 12.26
C VAL A 147 20.21 -4.18 13.08
N TYR A 148 20.72 -2.98 12.85
CA TYR A 148 21.83 -2.41 13.61
C TYR A 148 21.35 -1.30 14.55
N LEU A 149 21.85 -1.32 15.78
CA LEU A 149 21.57 -0.33 16.82
C LEU A 149 22.87 0.40 17.17
N PHE A 150 22.87 1.72 16.98
CA PHE A 150 24.01 2.59 17.26
C PHE A 150 23.69 3.51 18.44
N GLY A 151 24.38 3.32 19.56
CA GLY A 151 24.17 4.17 20.74
C GLY A 151 25.12 3.90 21.90
N SER A 152 24.78 4.41 23.09
CA SER A 152 25.45 4.06 24.34
C SER A 152 24.92 2.71 24.89
N GLU A 153 25.69 2.02 25.74
CA GLU A 153 25.22 0.77 26.39
C GLU A 153 23.84 0.95 27.05
N ARG A 154 23.67 2.03 27.81
CA ARG A 154 22.39 2.34 28.47
C ARG A 154 21.27 2.63 27.46
N GLY A 155 21.59 3.37 26.39
CA GLY A 155 20.65 3.66 25.32
C GLY A 155 20.15 2.39 24.65
N VAL A 156 21.07 1.49 24.26
CA VAL A 156 20.74 0.21 23.63
C VAL A 156 19.95 -0.70 24.57
N TYR A 157 20.32 -0.79 25.85
CA TYR A 157 19.57 -1.57 26.83
C TYR A 157 18.11 -1.10 26.97
N ASN A 158 17.90 0.23 27.03
CA ASN A 158 16.56 0.81 27.08
C ASN A 158 15.81 0.61 25.75
N CYS A 159 16.50 0.77 24.63
CA CYS A 159 15.94 0.55 23.30
C CYS A 159 15.47 -0.90 23.13
N LYS A 160 16.28 -1.89 23.51
CA LYS A 160 15.91 -3.31 23.47
C LYS A 160 14.56 -3.60 24.14
N LYS A 161 14.31 -3.03 25.32
CA LYS A 161 13.03 -3.20 26.03
C LYS A 161 11.85 -2.64 25.23
N LEU A 162 12.02 -1.43 24.68
CA LEU A 162 10.99 -0.81 23.85
C LEU A 162 10.77 -1.59 22.54
N LEU A 163 11.83 -2.15 21.95
CA LEU A 163 11.72 -2.99 20.76
C LEU A 163 10.94 -4.28 21.08
N GLU A 164 11.21 -4.93 22.21
CA GLU A 164 10.49 -6.13 22.66
C GLU A 164 9.00 -5.86 22.92
N GLU A 165 8.65 -4.64 23.34
CA GLU A 165 7.25 -4.20 23.45
C GLU A 165 6.66 -3.94 22.06
N ALA A 166 7.36 -3.17 21.21
CA ALA A 166 6.91 -2.76 19.89
C ALA A 166 6.64 -3.92 18.93
N ILE A 167 7.42 -5.00 18.97
CA ILE A 167 7.20 -6.17 18.10
C ILE A 167 5.87 -6.89 18.39
N ARG A 168 5.29 -6.68 19.57
CA ARG A 168 3.96 -7.19 19.96
C ARG A 168 2.83 -6.30 19.45
N GLU A 169 3.14 -5.09 19.01
CA GLU A 169 2.21 -4.16 18.40
C GLU A 169 2.19 -4.31 16.87
N ASP A 170 1.29 -3.58 16.23
CA ASP A 170 1.20 -3.50 14.77
C ASP A 170 1.45 -2.05 14.33
N PRO A 171 2.64 -1.72 13.83
CA PRO A 171 2.86 -0.45 13.15
C PRO A 171 2.09 -0.44 11.85
N SER A 172 1.39 0.63 11.57
CA SER A 172 0.60 0.73 10.36
C SER A 172 0.46 2.15 9.86
N TYR A 173 0.20 2.27 8.56
CA TYR A 173 -0.42 3.48 8.05
C TYR A 173 -1.91 3.46 8.37
N VAL A 174 -2.46 4.64 8.59
CA VAL A 174 -3.89 4.86 8.76
C VAL A 174 -4.38 5.83 7.70
N ARG A 175 -5.56 5.59 7.16
CA ARG A 175 -6.25 6.49 6.22
C ARG A 175 -7.67 6.70 6.70
N LEU A 176 -8.06 7.95 6.86
CA LEU A 176 -9.40 8.37 7.24
C LEU A 176 -10.00 9.15 6.09
N ALA A 177 -10.81 8.48 5.27
CA ALA A 177 -11.56 9.16 4.23
C ALA A 177 -12.68 9.97 4.85
N LEU A 178 -12.70 11.27 4.56
CA LEU A 178 -13.79 12.14 4.92
C LEU A 178 -14.66 12.38 3.70
N PHE A 179 -15.96 12.23 3.89
CA PHE A 179 -16.93 12.55 2.86
C PHE A 179 -18.02 13.48 3.40
N ARG A 180 -18.65 14.21 2.49
CA ARG A 180 -19.79 15.07 2.78
C ARG A 180 -20.88 14.90 1.74
N ARG A 181 -22.13 15.10 2.15
CA ARG A 181 -23.28 15.15 1.23
C ARG A 181 -23.41 16.53 0.64
N VAL A 182 -23.57 16.62 -0.67
CA VAL A 182 -23.77 17.88 -1.38
C VAL A 182 -25.26 18.23 -1.38
N PRO A 183 -25.68 19.37 -0.79
CA PRO A 183 -27.09 19.75 -0.73
C PRO A 183 -27.72 19.86 -2.12
N GLY A 184 -28.85 19.17 -2.32
CA GLY A 184 -29.62 19.21 -3.57
C GLY A 184 -29.05 18.37 -4.72
N ALA A 185 -27.88 17.72 -4.54
CA ALA A 185 -27.32 16.81 -5.52
C ALA A 185 -27.86 15.37 -5.33
N THR A 186 -27.96 14.63 -6.44
CA THR A 186 -28.46 13.25 -6.48
C THR A 186 -27.55 12.38 -7.34
N GLY A 187 -27.54 11.07 -7.08
CA GLY A 187 -26.69 10.14 -7.82
C GLY A 187 -25.20 10.32 -7.50
N ASP A 188 -24.33 10.19 -8.51
CA ASP A 188 -22.88 10.25 -8.35
C ASP A 188 -22.34 11.60 -7.85
N ASP A 189 -23.13 12.66 -8.03
CA ASP A 189 -22.79 14.01 -7.61
C ASP A 189 -23.18 14.32 -6.15
N ALA A 190 -23.87 13.38 -5.48
CA ALA A 190 -24.37 13.58 -4.13
C ALA A 190 -23.26 13.58 -3.05
N ILE A 191 -22.08 13.04 -3.35
CA ILE A 191 -21.00 12.82 -2.39
C ILE A 191 -19.68 13.39 -2.90
N GLU A 192 -18.99 14.11 -2.02
CA GLU A 192 -17.62 14.57 -2.23
C GLU A 192 -16.69 14.01 -1.16
N TRP A 193 -15.44 13.76 -1.55
CA TRP A 193 -14.40 13.16 -0.73
C TRP A 193 -13.23 14.13 -0.56
N LEU A 194 -12.74 14.27 0.66
CA LEU A 194 -11.61 15.13 0.95
C LEU A 194 -10.30 14.48 0.49
N ALA A 195 -9.55 15.20 -0.34
CA ALA A 195 -8.26 14.80 -0.87
C ALA A 195 -7.17 15.81 -0.51
N LEU A 196 -5.95 15.29 -0.34
CA LEU A 196 -4.71 16.06 -0.15
C LEU A 196 -3.64 15.56 -1.12
N ARG A 197 -2.69 16.45 -1.44
CA ARG A 197 -1.48 16.08 -2.18
C ARG A 197 -0.27 16.30 -1.29
N ARG A 198 0.36 15.20 -0.89
CA ARG A 198 1.59 15.20 -0.08
C ARG A 198 2.82 15.14 -0.99
N ILE A 199 3.76 16.05 -0.78
CA ILE A 199 5.09 16.06 -1.38
C ILE A 199 5.95 15.06 -0.60
N ASN A 200 6.42 14.02 -1.26
CA ASN A 200 7.31 13.03 -0.66
C ASN A 200 8.76 13.51 -0.71
N ARG A 201 9.56 13.05 0.26
CA ARG A 201 11.00 13.36 0.31
C ARG A 201 11.72 12.74 -0.89
N GLU A 202 12.85 13.34 -1.27
CA GLU A 202 13.71 12.82 -2.34
C GLU A 202 14.18 11.39 -2.05
N ILE A 203 14.58 11.14 -0.80
CA ILE A 203 14.88 9.78 -0.32
C ILE A 203 13.55 9.09 0.01
N ARG A 204 13.01 8.40 -1.00
CA ARG A 204 11.78 7.60 -0.93
C ARG A 204 12.02 6.24 -1.59
N PRO A 205 11.29 5.18 -1.17
CA PRO A 205 11.25 3.94 -1.91
C PRO A 205 10.80 4.17 -3.37
N PRO A 206 11.27 3.36 -4.33
CA PRO A 206 11.06 3.61 -5.76
C PRO A 206 9.58 3.59 -6.17
N ASP A 207 8.75 2.85 -5.45
CA ASP A 207 7.31 2.68 -5.69
C ASP A 207 6.42 3.81 -5.13
N VAL A 208 6.99 4.74 -4.36
CA VAL A 208 6.26 5.89 -3.79
C VAL A 208 6.47 7.09 -4.70
N PRO A 209 5.49 7.67 -5.41
CA PRO A 209 5.72 8.76 -6.37
C PRO A 209 6.21 10.06 -5.70
N PRO A 210 6.74 11.06 -6.44
CA PRO A 210 7.16 12.35 -5.89
C PRO A 210 6.04 13.07 -5.12
N ILE A 211 4.82 13.06 -5.66
CA ILE A 211 3.64 13.65 -5.02
C ILE A 211 2.56 12.57 -4.94
N SER A 212 1.95 12.40 -3.77
CA SER A 212 0.89 11.42 -3.55
C SER A 212 -0.46 12.11 -3.36
N LEU A 213 -1.42 11.84 -4.26
CA LEU A 213 -2.83 12.10 -4.04
C LEU A 213 -3.38 11.07 -3.04
N LYS A 214 -3.91 11.54 -1.91
CA LYS A 214 -4.33 10.68 -0.80
C LYS A 214 -5.53 11.27 -0.04
N THR A 215 -6.27 10.41 0.63
CA THR A 215 -7.15 10.78 1.73
C THR A 215 -6.33 11.13 2.98
N PRO A 216 -6.88 11.89 3.95
CA PRO A 216 -6.21 12.19 5.21
C PRO A 216 -5.71 10.94 5.93
N GLY A 217 -4.60 11.07 6.64
CA GLY A 217 -4.10 10.06 7.56
C GLY A 217 -2.61 9.74 7.39
N LYS A 218 -1.94 9.48 8.49
CA LYS A 218 -0.50 9.19 8.55
C LYS A 218 -0.27 7.76 8.99
N TYR A 219 0.27 7.56 10.19
CA TYR A 219 0.67 6.30 10.82
C TYR A 219 0.43 6.41 12.33
N ASN A 220 0.38 5.28 13.03
CA ASN A 220 0.29 5.23 14.50
C ASN A 220 1.67 5.41 15.14
N PHE A 221 1.71 6.07 16.30
CA PHE A 221 2.89 6.07 17.19
C PHE A 221 2.95 4.78 18.00
N LEU A 222 4.09 4.56 18.67
CA LEU A 222 4.23 3.46 19.62
C LEU A 222 3.15 3.57 20.73
N HIS A 223 2.49 2.46 21.03
CA HIS A 223 1.36 2.34 21.97
C HIS A 223 0.08 3.10 21.57
N GLU A 224 -0.01 3.65 20.36
CA GLU A 224 -1.22 4.33 19.87
C GLU A 224 -2.12 3.36 19.11
N THR A 225 -3.42 3.39 19.41
CA THR A 225 -4.39 2.58 18.65
C THR A 225 -4.59 3.13 17.24
N HIS A 226 -4.93 2.26 16.28
CA HIS A 226 -5.14 2.69 14.89
C HIS A 226 -6.26 3.74 14.73
N LEU A 227 -7.31 3.65 15.55
CA LEU A 227 -8.41 4.62 15.52
C LEU A 227 -7.97 5.99 16.06
N GLU A 228 -7.23 6.03 17.17
CA GLU A 228 -6.66 7.27 17.71
C GLU A 228 -5.71 7.90 16.70
N ALA A 229 -4.83 7.10 16.08
CA ALA A 229 -3.92 7.55 15.04
C ALA A 229 -4.67 8.13 13.83
N ALA A 230 -5.77 7.50 13.40
CA ALA A 230 -6.59 7.98 12.29
C ALA A 230 -7.21 9.35 12.59
N VAL A 231 -7.77 9.52 13.79
CA VAL A 231 -8.39 10.78 14.24
C VAL A 231 -7.33 11.87 14.42
N ARG A 232 -6.23 11.59 15.13
CA ARG A 232 -5.12 12.53 15.34
C ARG A 232 -4.53 12.98 14.01
N SER A 233 -4.14 12.03 13.15
CA SER A 233 -3.47 12.36 11.90
C SER A 233 -4.40 13.04 10.88
N CYS A 234 -5.72 12.82 10.97
CA CYS A 234 -6.70 13.60 10.22
C CYS A 234 -6.69 15.08 10.65
N TRP A 235 -6.72 15.35 11.96
CA TRP A 235 -6.59 16.71 12.48
C TRP A 235 -5.26 17.36 12.05
N GLU A 236 -4.16 16.62 12.13
CA GLU A 236 -2.83 17.12 11.74
C GLU A 236 -2.74 17.54 10.26
N GLU A 237 -3.53 16.91 9.38
CA GLU A 237 -3.52 17.17 7.93
C GLU A 237 -4.64 18.10 7.46
N THR A 238 -5.72 18.27 8.23
CA THR A 238 -6.93 19.00 7.78
C THR A 238 -7.43 20.06 8.76
N GLY A 239 -6.99 20.00 10.01
CA GLY A 239 -7.49 20.80 11.13
C GLY A 239 -8.88 20.41 11.63
N LEU A 240 -9.48 19.33 11.11
CA LEU A 240 -10.81 18.87 11.48
C LEU A 240 -10.76 18.02 12.75
N GLN A 241 -11.68 18.29 13.68
CA GLN A 241 -11.86 17.50 14.89
C GLN A 241 -13.04 16.56 14.71
N LEU A 242 -12.79 15.26 14.92
CA LEU A 242 -13.77 14.20 14.73
C LEU A 242 -14.00 13.46 16.04
N SER A 243 -15.25 13.09 16.28
CA SER A 243 -15.58 12.15 17.34
C SER A 243 -15.22 10.73 16.89
N PRO A 244 -14.44 9.95 17.67
CA PRO A 244 -14.13 8.55 17.33
C PRO A 244 -15.38 7.68 17.13
N ALA A 245 -16.52 8.04 17.75
CA ALA A 245 -17.79 7.33 17.60
C ALA A 245 -18.38 7.41 16.18
N ASN A 246 -17.97 8.40 15.39
CA ASN A 246 -18.43 8.62 14.02
C ASN A 246 -17.40 8.17 12.98
N VAL A 247 -16.38 7.41 13.40
CA VAL A 247 -15.31 6.91 12.55
C VAL A 247 -15.41 5.40 12.46
N PHE A 248 -15.57 4.89 11.25
CA PHE A 248 -15.87 3.49 10.99
C PHE A 248 -14.69 2.81 10.28
N PRO A 249 -14.18 1.66 10.77
CA PRO A 249 -13.18 0.89 10.05
C PRO A 249 -13.80 0.23 8.81
N THR A 250 -13.07 0.25 7.69
CA THR A 250 -13.59 -0.21 6.38
C THR A 250 -12.76 -1.31 5.74
N ALA A 251 -11.43 -1.23 5.82
CA ALA A 251 -10.54 -2.20 5.18
C ALA A 251 -9.17 -2.28 5.85
N LEU A 252 -8.50 -3.42 5.65
CA LEU A 252 -7.09 -3.62 5.92
C LEU A 252 -6.41 -4.08 4.61
N PHE A 253 -5.32 -3.43 4.25
CA PHE A 253 -4.46 -3.86 3.14
C PHE A 253 -3.07 -4.19 3.64
N THR A 254 -2.57 -5.35 3.23
CA THR A 254 -1.20 -5.79 3.45
C THR A 254 -0.46 -5.96 2.11
N GLN A 255 0.87 -5.84 2.14
CA GLN A 255 1.73 -6.13 1.00
C GLN A 255 2.50 -7.41 1.28
N GLU A 256 2.36 -8.39 0.41
CA GLU A 256 3.01 -9.70 0.54
C GLU A 256 4.23 -9.84 -0.37
N ASP A 257 4.41 -8.93 -1.33
CA ASP A 257 5.55 -8.96 -2.26
C ASP A 257 6.90 -8.75 -1.53
N PRO A 258 7.83 -9.72 -1.61
CA PRO A 258 9.17 -9.63 -1.06
C PRO A 258 9.96 -8.39 -1.47
N LEU A 259 9.72 -7.85 -2.67
CA LEU A 259 10.38 -6.64 -3.14
C LEU A 259 10.14 -5.44 -2.23
N TYR A 260 9.00 -5.43 -1.52
CA TYR A 260 8.56 -4.33 -0.67
C TYR A 260 8.49 -4.74 0.80
N TYR A 261 9.45 -5.53 1.28
CA TYR A 261 9.52 -6.09 2.64
C TYR A 261 9.40 -5.08 3.79
N TRP A 262 9.66 -3.79 3.53
CA TRP A 262 9.52 -2.69 4.49
C TRP A 262 8.08 -2.19 4.65
N ARG A 263 7.17 -2.55 3.74
CA ARG A 263 5.78 -2.06 3.79
C ARG A 263 5.06 -2.63 5.00
N VAL A 264 4.37 -1.75 5.70
CA VAL A 264 3.48 -2.08 6.81
C VAL A 264 2.02 -2.11 6.35
N PRO A 265 1.11 -2.72 7.13
CA PRO A 265 -0.31 -2.69 6.83
C PRO A 265 -0.87 -1.27 6.75
N VAL A 266 -1.98 -1.11 6.01
CA VAL A 266 -2.74 0.14 5.93
C VAL A 266 -4.16 -0.11 6.41
N TYR A 267 -4.53 0.52 7.53
CA TYR A 267 -5.89 0.50 8.05
C TYR A 267 -6.68 1.68 7.47
N TYR A 268 -7.86 1.36 6.94
CA TYR A 268 -8.75 2.33 6.33
C TYR A 268 -9.97 2.57 7.22
N TYR A 269 -10.33 3.84 7.32
CA TYR A 269 -11.45 4.36 8.07
C TYR A 269 -12.24 5.35 7.23
N LEU A 270 -13.47 5.58 7.64
CA LEU A 270 -14.41 6.50 7.00
C LEU A 270 -15.13 7.34 8.06
N ALA A 271 -15.38 8.61 7.75
CA ALA A 271 -16.29 9.45 8.53
C ALA A 271 -17.08 10.42 7.64
N GLU A 272 -18.35 10.63 7.98
CA GLU A 272 -19.19 11.67 7.40
C GLU A 272 -18.94 13.00 8.12
N ILE A 273 -18.85 14.10 7.37
CA ILE A 273 -18.81 15.46 7.93
C ILE A 273 -19.90 16.35 7.33
N PRO A 274 -20.41 17.35 8.07
CA PRO A 274 -21.34 18.34 7.53
C PRO A 274 -20.77 19.09 6.33
N TYR A 275 -21.63 19.45 5.38
CA TYR A 275 -21.21 20.10 4.13
C TYR A 275 -20.44 21.41 4.36
N GLU A 276 -20.92 22.22 5.30
CA GLU A 276 -20.39 23.56 5.63
C GLU A 276 -19.15 23.55 6.53
N THR A 277 -18.56 22.36 6.77
CA THR A 277 -17.39 22.25 7.65
C THR A 277 -16.18 22.94 7.01
N GLU A 278 -15.61 23.91 7.73
CA GLU A 278 -14.39 24.61 7.32
C GLU A 278 -13.17 23.70 7.46
N VAL A 279 -12.46 23.46 6.35
CA VAL A 279 -11.19 22.73 6.31
C VAL A 279 -10.05 23.74 6.44
N LYS A 280 -9.16 23.55 7.41
CA LYS A 280 -8.04 24.47 7.68
C LYS A 280 -6.74 24.08 6.98
N GLY A 281 -6.70 22.90 6.36
CA GLY A 281 -5.50 22.32 5.76
C GLY A 281 -4.51 21.78 6.80
N PRO A 282 -3.26 21.47 6.39
CA PRO A 282 -2.25 20.89 7.25
C PRO A 282 -1.90 21.77 8.46
N GLN A 283 -2.07 21.22 9.66
CA GLN A 283 -1.69 21.85 10.93
C GLN A 283 -0.23 21.53 11.33
N THR A 284 0.35 20.50 10.71
CA THR A 284 1.73 20.05 10.94
C THR A 284 2.43 19.84 9.61
N MET A 285 3.71 20.21 9.52
CA MET A 285 4.54 20.05 8.31
C MET A 285 3.82 20.53 7.04
N ARG A 286 3.29 21.76 7.06
CA ARG A 286 2.52 22.34 5.94
C ARG A 286 3.33 22.33 4.64
N GLU A 287 4.64 22.52 4.74
CA GLU A 287 5.61 22.45 3.65
C GLU A 287 5.69 21.07 2.95
N ALA A 288 5.17 20.00 3.57
CA ALA A 288 5.11 18.67 2.99
C ALA A 288 3.85 18.46 2.12
N TYR A 289 3.03 19.49 1.89
CA TYR A 289 1.81 19.40 1.10
C TYR A 289 1.80 20.49 0.02
N VAL A 290 1.04 20.24 -1.05
CA VAL A 290 0.86 21.19 -2.16
C VAL A 290 -0.11 22.30 -1.72
N VAL A 291 0.45 23.35 -1.12
CA VAL A 291 -0.22 24.59 -0.70
C VAL A 291 0.37 25.80 -1.42
N ASP A 292 -0.31 26.94 -1.34
CA ASP A 292 0.10 28.24 -1.90
C ASP A 292 0.51 28.19 -3.39
N PHE A 293 -0.08 27.26 -4.15
CA PHE A 293 0.21 27.07 -5.57
C PHE A 293 -0.53 28.09 -6.46
N ASP A 294 0.02 28.39 -7.65
CA ASP A 294 -0.67 29.18 -8.66
C ASP A 294 -1.60 28.28 -9.51
N PRO A 295 -2.94 28.42 -9.41
CA PRO A 295 -3.87 27.59 -10.18
C PRO A 295 -3.72 27.78 -11.70
N ARG A 296 -3.28 28.95 -12.16
CA ARG A 296 -3.14 29.23 -13.60
C ARG A 296 -1.99 28.45 -14.21
N LEU A 297 -0.89 28.36 -13.47
CA LEU A 297 0.28 27.57 -13.85
C LEU A 297 -0.04 26.07 -13.79
N LEU A 298 -0.63 25.63 -12.68
CA LEU A 298 -0.92 24.22 -12.47
C LEU A 298 -1.95 23.66 -13.47
N LYS A 299 -2.90 24.49 -13.92
CA LYS A 299 -3.87 24.13 -14.96
C LYS A 299 -3.23 23.87 -16.34
N GLN A 300 -2.02 24.36 -16.59
CA GLN A 300 -1.26 24.13 -17.82
C GLN A 300 -0.34 22.89 -17.72
N SER A 301 -0.28 22.25 -16.56
CA SER A 301 0.53 21.04 -16.37
C SER A 301 0.06 19.91 -17.29
N PRO A 302 1.00 19.09 -17.82
CA PRO A 302 0.65 17.87 -18.54
C PRO A 302 -0.02 16.83 -17.64
N ASP A 303 0.27 16.80 -16.32
CA ASP A 303 -0.33 15.83 -15.40
C ASP A 303 -1.85 16.11 -15.20
N PRO A 304 -2.74 15.13 -15.49
CA PRO A 304 -4.17 15.24 -15.19
C PRO A 304 -4.48 15.58 -13.72
N ILE A 305 -3.71 15.03 -12.77
CA ILE A 305 -3.89 15.29 -11.34
C ILE A 305 -3.66 16.77 -11.05
N ASP A 306 -2.64 17.39 -11.65
CA ASP A 306 -2.36 18.82 -11.50
C ASP A 306 -3.51 19.68 -12.02
N ARG A 307 -4.03 19.37 -13.22
CA ARG A 307 -5.15 20.12 -13.81
C ARG A 307 -6.42 20.03 -12.97
N HIS A 308 -6.74 18.84 -12.45
CA HIS A 308 -7.88 18.67 -11.55
C HIS A 308 -7.65 19.33 -10.20
N TRP A 309 -6.43 19.27 -9.66
CA TRP A 309 -6.07 19.95 -8.43
C TRP A 309 -6.24 21.46 -8.56
N ALA A 310 -5.80 22.05 -9.69
CA ALA A 310 -5.99 23.47 -9.98
C ALA A 310 -7.47 23.88 -10.08
N ALA A 311 -8.37 22.96 -10.45
CA ALA A 311 -9.79 23.23 -10.62
C ALA A 311 -10.61 23.08 -9.32
N HIS A 312 -10.19 22.19 -8.41
CA HIS A 312 -11.00 21.79 -7.26
C HIS A 312 -10.36 22.07 -5.90
N ALA A 313 -9.03 22.20 -5.82
CA ALA A 313 -8.35 22.41 -4.56
C ALA A 313 -8.32 23.90 -4.21
N ASP A 314 -8.46 24.19 -2.92
CA ASP A 314 -8.19 25.52 -2.38
C ASP A 314 -6.66 25.66 -2.18
N PRO A 315 -6.00 26.65 -2.83
CA PRO A 315 -4.56 26.86 -2.69
C PRO A 315 -4.11 27.12 -1.26
N GLN A 316 -4.93 27.76 -0.42
CA GLN A 316 -4.51 28.13 0.94
C GLN A 316 -4.42 26.91 1.85
N THR A 317 -5.40 26.01 1.73
CA THR A 317 -5.53 24.82 2.57
C THR A 317 -4.86 23.59 1.97
N GLY A 318 -4.63 23.56 0.65
CA GLY A 318 -4.08 22.39 -0.04
C GLY A 318 -5.00 21.17 0.04
N CYS A 319 -6.31 21.42 0.11
CA CYS A 319 -7.34 20.38 0.20
C CYS A 319 -8.34 20.54 -0.95
N ALA A 320 -8.86 19.42 -1.46
CA ALA A 320 -9.87 19.39 -2.50
C ALA A 320 -11.04 18.49 -2.12
N TRP A 321 -12.25 18.90 -2.49
CA TRP A 321 -13.43 18.04 -2.48
C TRP A 321 -13.61 17.44 -3.86
N LEU A 322 -13.41 16.13 -3.98
CA LEU A 322 -13.47 15.41 -5.25
C LEU A 322 -14.66 14.45 -5.28
N ARG A 323 -15.35 14.36 -6.41
CA ARG A 323 -16.39 13.36 -6.63
C ARG A 323 -15.78 11.97 -6.79
N ARG A 324 -16.56 10.93 -6.53
CA ARG A 324 -16.15 9.52 -6.62
C ARG A 324 -15.52 9.17 -7.97
N SER A 325 -16.18 9.55 -9.06
CA SER A 325 -15.72 9.28 -10.44
C SER A 325 -14.34 9.90 -10.69
N THR A 326 -14.18 11.18 -10.40
CA THR A 326 -12.90 11.89 -10.55
C THR A 326 -11.82 11.29 -9.66
N PHE A 327 -12.13 10.98 -8.39
CA PHE A 327 -11.15 10.42 -7.47
C PHE A 327 -10.64 9.06 -7.98
N ASN A 328 -11.54 8.16 -8.37
CA ASN A 328 -11.17 6.84 -8.90
C ASN A 328 -10.35 6.97 -10.20
N GLU A 329 -10.76 7.84 -11.10
CA GLU A 329 -10.06 8.06 -12.37
C GLU A 329 -8.63 8.58 -12.18
N LEU A 330 -8.44 9.54 -11.27
CA LEU A 330 -7.10 10.05 -10.94
C LEU A 330 -6.21 9.02 -10.24
N GLN A 331 -6.79 8.02 -9.57
CA GLN A 331 -6.04 6.95 -8.89
C GLN A 331 -5.78 5.74 -9.80
N LYS A 332 -6.57 5.57 -10.86
CA LYS A 332 -6.54 4.40 -11.74
C LYS A 332 -5.14 4.02 -12.25
N PRO A 333 -4.29 4.96 -12.74
CA PRO A 333 -2.95 4.60 -13.24
C PRO A 333 -2.04 3.95 -12.20
N LEU A 334 -2.20 4.30 -10.91
CA LEU A 334 -1.30 3.87 -9.83
C LEU A 334 -1.92 2.84 -8.88
N LYS A 335 -3.24 2.65 -8.94
CA LYS A 335 -4.01 1.90 -7.96
C LYS A 335 -5.07 0.97 -8.57
N GLY A 336 -5.26 1.00 -9.88
CA GLY A 336 -6.29 0.24 -10.57
C GLY A 336 -7.69 0.83 -10.40
N GLU A 337 -8.68 0.11 -10.91
CA GLU A 337 -10.10 0.49 -10.85
C GLU A 337 -10.64 0.49 -9.41
N GLU A 338 -11.77 1.18 -9.20
CA GLU A 338 -12.56 1.12 -7.96
C GLU A 338 -11.77 1.42 -6.67
N TYR A 339 -10.89 2.43 -6.76
CA TYR A 339 -9.99 2.80 -5.66
C TYR A 339 -10.71 3.02 -4.33
N LEU A 340 -11.83 3.76 -4.34
CA LEU A 340 -12.59 4.11 -3.14
C LEU A 340 -13.37 2.93 -2.58
N GLU A 341 -14.00 2.14 -3.44
CA GLU A 341 -14.88 1.02 -3.09
C GLU A 341 -14.08 -0.08 -2.39
N LEU A 342 -12.91 -0.41 -2.94
CA LEU A 342 -12.00 -1.40 -2.37
C LEU A 342 -11.49 -1.02 -0.97
N ARG A 343 -11.50 0.27 -0.61
CA ARG A 343 -10.87 0.78 0.62
C ARG A 343 -11.85 1.30 1.66
N TYR A 344 -12.95 1.89 1.22
CA TYR A 344 -13.85 2.70 2.06
C TYR A 344 -15.29 2.21 2.04
N THR A 345 -15.54 0.97 1.58
CA THR A 345 -16.86 0.35 1.76
C THR A 345 -17.21 0.29 3.24
N PRO A 346 -18.27 0.99 3.69
CA PRO A 346 -18.58 1.10 5.11
C PRO A 346 -19.17 -0.20 5.65
N PRO A 347 -18.96 -0.51 6.94
CA PRO A 347 -19.56 -1.69 7.54
C PRO A 347 -21.09 -1.50 7.71
N PRO A 348 -21.90 -2.59 7.67
CA PRO A 348 -23.36 -2.49 7.71
C PRO A 348 -23.92 -1.70 8.90
N TYR A 349 -23.30 -1.83 10.08
CA TYR A 349 -23.74 -1.15 11.30
C TYR A 349 -23.59 0.38 11.26
N SER A 350 -22.82 0.92 10.33
CA SER A 350 -22.67 2.38 10.15
C SER A 350 -23.86 3.04 9.46
N GLN A 351 -24.69 2.26 8.74
CA GLN A 351 -25.80 2.75 7.91
C GLN A 351 -25.36 3.72 6.77
N LEU A 352 -24.06 3.78 6.46
CA LEU A 352 -23.50 4.67 5.42
C LEU A 352 -23.43 4.03 4.02
N ARG A 353 -23.76 2.74 3.89
CA ARG A 353 -23.58 2.01 2.62
C ARG A 353 -24.49 2.52 1.52
N GLU A 354 -25.78 2.66 1.82
CA GLU A 354 -26.78 3.20 0.90
C GLU A 354 -26.48 4.66 0.53
N VAL A 355 -25.96 5.42 1.51
CA VAL A 355 -25.56 6.82 1.34
C VAL A 355 -24.46 6.98 0.30
N LEU A 356 -23.45 6.10 0.35
CA LEU A 356 -22.30 6.15 -0.54
C LEU A 356 -22.54 5.49 -1.90
N GLY A 357 -23.66 4.76 -2.06
CA GLY A 357 -23.97 4.06 -3.30
C GLY A 357 -22.93 3.01 -3.69
N PHE A 358 -22.25 2.41 -2.70
CA PHE A 358 -21.33 1.30 -2.94
C PHE A 358 -22.11 -0.01 -3.08
N ARG A 359 -21.96 -0.69 -4.22
CA ARG A 359 -22.60 -1.97 -4.52
C ARG A 359 -21.97 -3.10 -3.68
N GLU A 360 -22.63 -4.24 -3.62
CA GLU A 360 -22.05 -5.44 -3.03
C GLU A 360 -20.92 -5.97 -3.91
N VAL A 361 -19.67 -5.72 -3.48
CA VAL A 361 -18.49 -6.42 -4.02
C VAL A 361 -18.66 -7.96 -3.90
N GLU A 362 -19.51 -8.44 -2.98
CA GLU A 362 -19.90 -9.84 -2.88
C GLU A 362 -20.76 -10.33 -4.06
N GLU A 363 -21.71 -9.55 -4.56
CA GLU A 363 -22.49 -9.92 -5.73
C GLU A 363 -21.60 -9.96 -6.98
N GLU A 364 -20.71 -8.99 -7.17
CA GLU A 364 -19.77 -8.99 -8.30
C GLU A 364 -18.70 -10.08 -8.17
N ARG A 365 -18.18 -10.37 -6.97
CA ARG A 365 -17.27 -11.51 -6.75
C ARG A 365 -17.98 -12.85 -6.94
N GLU A 366 -19.22 -13.01 -6.47
CA GLU A 366 -20.00 -14.23 -6.75
C GLU A 366 -20.27 -14.39 -8.24
N ILE A 367 -20.55 -13.29 -8.96
CA ILE A 367 -20.74 -13.31 -10.41
C ILE A 367 -19.44 -13.69 -11.11
N LEU A 368 -18.31 -13.03 -10.79
CA LEU A 368 -16.99 -13.31 -11.36
C LEU A 368 -16.52 -14.73 -11.04
N GLN A 369 -16.75 -15.22 -9.82
CA GLN A 369 -16.36 -16.56 -9.39
C GLN A 369 -17.22 -17.63 -10.07
N ARG A 370 -18.53 -17.38 -10.26
CA ARG A 370 -19.40 -18.22 -11.10
C ARG A 370 -18.99 -18.19 -12.57
N GLU A 371 -18.52 -17.06 -13.10
CA GLU A 371 -18.02 -16.97 -14.48
C GLU A 371 -16.68 -17.68 -14.68
N LEU A 372 -15.77 -17.60 -13.70
CA LEU A 372 -14.51 -18.34 -13.67
C LEU A 372 -14.73 -19.85 -13.56
N GLU A 373 -15.65 -20.30 -12.72
CA GLU A 373 -16.05 -21.71 -12.62
C GLU A 373 -16.68 -22.22 -13.91
N LYS A 374 -17.52 -21.40 -14.57
CA LYS A 374 -18.08 -21.72 -15.90
C LYS A 374 -17.01 -21.84 -16.98
N LYS A 375 -15.98 -20.97 -16.98
CA LYS A 375 -14.86 -21.05 -17.93
C LYS A 375 -14.02 -22.30 -17.70
N LYS A 376 -13.67 -22.63 -16.45
CA LYS A 376 -12.95 -23.86 -16.11
C LYS A 376 -13.70 -25.12 -16.53
N THR A 377 -15.00 -25.19 -16.27
CA THR A 377 -15.82 -26.34 -16.69
C THR A 377 -15.98 -26.44 -18.21
N LEU A 378 -15.97 -25.32 -18.95
CA LEU A 378 -15.95 -25.33 -20.42
C LEU A 378 -14.62 -25.85 -20.97
N GLU A 379 -13.50 -25.43 -20.40
CA GLU A 379 -12.15 -25.88 -20.79
C GLU A 379 -11.96 -27.36 -20.50
N GLU A 380 -12.38 -27.85 -19.33
CA GLU A 380 -12.37 -29.29 -18.99
C GLU A 380 -13.28 -30.12 -19.91
N SER A 381 -14.39 -29.55 -20.38
CA SER A 381 -15.31 -30.21 -21.32
C SER A 381 -14.76 -30.27 -22.75
N GLN A 382 -13.93 -29.29 -23.14
CA GLN A 382 -13.25 -29.29 -24.44
C GLN A 382 -12.04 -30.24 -24.45
N VAL A 383 -11.31 -30.36 -23.34
CA VAL A 383 -10.24 -31.36 -23.19
C VAL A 383 -10.79 -32.78 -23.25
N LYS A 384 -11.95 -33.07 -22.63
CA LYS A 384 -12.58 -34.40 -22.72
C LYS A 384 -13.15 -34.75 -24.08
N LYS A 385 -13.49 -33.76 -24.92
CA LYS A 385 -13.93 -34.01 -26.31
C LYS A 385 -12.77 -34.24 -27.28
N GLY A 386 -11.55 -33.86 -26.92
CA GLY A 386 -10.35 -34.12 -27.72
C GLY A 386 -9.84 -35.56 -27.68
N ASP A 387 -10.27 -36.35 -26.68
CA ASP A 387 -9.77 -37.72 -26.43
C ASP A 387 -10.73 -38.84 -26.89
N THR A 388 -11.83 -38.53 -27.59
CA THR A 388 -12.83 -39.53 -28.03
C THR A 388 -13.14 -39.58 -29.53
N ASP A 389 -12.27 -39.05 -30.39
CA ASP A 389 -12.42 -39.17 -31.85
C ASP A 389 -11.16 -39.75 -32.52
N GLU A 390 -10.76 -40.97 -32.13
CA GLU A 390 -9.99 -41.88 -33.01
C GLU A 390 -10.42 -43.33 -32.77
N GLU A 391 -11.57 -43.73 -33.33
CA GLU A 391 -11.82 -45.13 -33.70
C GLU A 391 -12.72 -45.16 -34.95
N THR A 392 -12.11 -45.12 -36.12
CA THR A 392 -12.76 -45.45 -37.39
C THR A 392 -12.51 -46.94 -37.69
N PRO A 393 -13.55 -47.78 -37.84
CA PRO A 393 -13.38 -49.16 -38.27
C PRO A 393 -13.26 -49.21 -39.80
N VAL A 394 -12.13 -49.71 -40.32
CA VAL A 394 -12.02 -50.07 -41.74
C VAL A 394 -12.27 -51.57 -41.86
N SER A 395 -13.50 -51.92 -42.23
CA SER A 395 -13.89 -53.23 -42.72
C SER A 395 -13.25 -53.48 -44.09
N ALA A 396 -12.55 -54.61 -44.21
CA ALA A 396 -12.02 -55.14 -45.45
C ALA A 396 -13.12 -55.76 -46.30
N GLU A 397 -13.19 -55.42 -47.59
CA GLU A 397 -13.59 -56.35 -48.64
C GLU A 397 -13.05 -55.86 -49.99
N THR A 398 -12.03 -56.57 -50.46
CA THR A 398 -11.55 -56.54 -51.85
C THR A 398 -12.21 -57.70 -52.59
N ASP A 399 -13.08 -57.41 -53.54
CA ASP A 399 -13.39 -58.31 -54.66
C ASP A 399 -12.39 -57.99 -55.80
N PRO A 400 -11.88 -58.96 -56.59
CA PRO A 400 -12.76 -59.60 -57.58
C PRO A 400 -12.41 -61.04 -58.07
N LYS A 401 -13.45 -61.67 -58.64
CA LYS A 401 -13.53 -62.87 -59.50
C LYS A 401 -13.65 -64.25 -58.85
#